data_AF-A0A5K8A7V2-F1
#
_entry.id   AF-A0A5K8A7V2-F1
#
_cell.length_a   1.000
_cell.length_b   1.000
_cell.length_c   1.000
_cell.angle_alpha   90.00
_cell.angle_beta   90.00
_cell.angle_gamma   90.00
#
_symmetry.space_group_name_H-M   'P 1'
#
loop_
_entity.id
_entity.type
_entity.pdbx_description
1 polymer ?
#
loop_
_entity_poly.entity_id
_entity_poly.type
_entity_poly.pdbx_seq_one_letter_code
_entity_poly.pdbx_strand_id
1 'polypeptide(L)'
;MPTVMKISPQGQIRIPKKVMNDLKIIPGDYVEVDVESGHVVLRPRKLIDPSQGWYWTEDWQKNETEAEREIEAGRCSPEFQTAEEGVKWLDE
;
A
#
# COMPACT_ATOMS: atom_id res chain seq x y z
N MET A 1 -20.27 -14.50 10.23
CA MET A 1 -21.64 -14.15 10.60
C MET A 1 -21.78 -12.64 10.54
N PRO A 2 -22.84 -12.11 9.89
CA PRO A 2 -23.11 -10.69 9.85
C PRO A 2 -23.44 -10.17 11.27
N THR A 3 -22.94 -8.99 11.60
CA THR A 3 -23.25 -8.32 12.87
C THR A 3 -24.13 -7.11 12.58
N VAL A 4 -25.32 -7.06 13.18
CA VAL A 4 -26.21 -5.89 13.06
C VAL A 4 -25.76 -4.83 14.05
N MET A 5 -25.50 -3.62 13.55
CA MET A 5 -25.12 -2.46 14.36
C MET A 5 -26.20 -1.37 14.25
N LYS A 6 -26.52 -0.73 15.37
CA LYS A 6 -27.40 0.44 15.39
C LYS A 6 -26.60 1.69 15.04
N ILE A 7 -27.16 2.55 14.20
CA ILE A 7 -26.59 3.85 13.87
C ILE A 7 -26.85 4.85 15.02
N SER A 8 -25.85 5.66 15.35
CA SER A 8 -26.02 6.75 16.32
C SER A 8 -26.84 7.89 15.72
N PRO A 9 -27.40 8.80 16.53
CA PRO A 9 -28.06 10.01 16.03
C PRO A 9 -27.17 10.88 15.15
N GLN A 10 -25.85 10.81 15.33
CA GLN A 10 -24.85 11.53 14.54
C GLN A 10 -24.42 10.76 13.27
N GLY A 11 -25.09 9.66 12.93
CA GLY A 11 -24.80 8.88 11.73
C GLY A 11 -23.60 7.94 11.86
N GLN A 12 -23.07 7.72 13.06
CA GLN A 12 -21.89 6.85 13.26
C GLN A 12 -22.31 5.40 13.48
N ILE A 13 -21.56 4.48 12.89
CA ILE A 13 -21.61 3.05 13.24
C ILE A 13 -20.30 2.64 13.90
N ARG A 14 -20.40 1.81 14.94
CA ARG A 14 -19.20 1.23 15.55
C ARG A 14 -18.78 0.00 14.75
N ILE A 15 -17.57 0.00 14.21
CA ILE A 15 -17.02 -1.17 13.54
C ILE A 15 -16.74 -2.25 14.60
N PRO A 16 -17.28 -3.49 14.46
CA PRO A 16 -17.01 -4.56 15.41
C PRO A 16 -15.52 -4.92 15.47
N LYS A 17 -15.02 -5.25 16.67
CA LYS A 17 -13.60 -5.62 16.89
C LYS A 17 -13.12 -6.73 15.95
N LYS A 18 -13.97 -7.71 15.64
CA LYS A 18 -13.64 -8.78 14.71
C LYS A 18 -13.30 -8.24 13.31
N VAL A 19 -14.11 -7.33 12.78
CA VAL A 19 -13.89 -6.70 11.47
C VAL A 19 -12.61 -5.86 11.49
N MET A 20 -12.39 -5.10 12.57
CA MET A 20 -11.14 -4.33 12.73
C MET A 20 -9.91 -5.24 12.72
N ASN A 21 -9.95 -6.38 13.42
CA ASN A 21 -8.84 -7.33 13.46
C ASN A 21 -8.61 -8.01 12.11
N ASP A 22 -9.68 -8.48 11.46
CA ASP A 22 -9.61 -9.18 10.17
C ASP A 22 -9.03 -8.25 9.07
N LEU A 23 -9.36 -6.95 9.13
CA LEU A 23 -8.87 -5.93 8.19
C LEU A 23 -7.65 -5.15 8.71
N LYS A 24 -7.11 -5.51 9.88
CA LYS A 24 -5.97 -4.83 10.55
C LYS A 24 -6.14 -3.31 10.68
N ILE A 25 -7.37 -2.85 10.91
CA ILE A 25 -7.70 -1.43 11.10
C ILE A 25 -7.47 -1.06 12.57
N ILE A 26 -6.76 0.03 12.82
CA ILE A 26 -6.53 0.59 14.16
C ILE A 26 -7.17 1.98 14.31
N PRO A 27 -7.45 2.46 15.54
CA PRO A 27 -7.89 3.83 15.75
C PRO A 27 -6.92 4.83 15.11
N GLY A 28 -7.44 5.76 14.31
CA GLY A 28 -6.65 6.73 13.54
C GLY A 28 -6.44 6.37 12.07
N ASP A 29 -6.75 5.13 11.67
CA ASP A 29 -6.75 4.76 10.25
C ASP A 29 -7.89 5.42 9.47
N TYR A 30 -7.65 5.62 8.18
CA TYR A 30 -8.62 6.17 7.25
C TYR A 30 -9.42 5.04 6.60
N VAL A 31 -10.71 5.30 6.39
CA VAL A 31 -11.63 4.39 5.71
C VAL A 31 -12.39 5.19 4.67
N GLU A 32 -12.27 4.77 3.42
CA GLU A 32 -13.09 5.26 2.32
C GLU A 32 -14.50 4.69 2.45
N VAL A 33 -15.49 5.56 2.25
CA VAL A 33 -16.92 5.22 2.33
C VAL A 33 -17.52 5.46 0.96
N ASP A 34 -18.11 4.42 0.38
CA ASP A 34 -18.71 4.48 -0.95
C ASP A 34 -20.05 3.71 -0.99
N VAL A 35 -20.84 3.91 -2.04
CA VAL A 35 -22.10 3.22 -2.30
C VAL A 35 -22.00 2.40 -3.58
N GLU A 36 -21.99 1.07 -3.43
CA GLU A 36 -21.92 0.14 -4.55
C GLU A 36 -23.11 -0.81 -4.52
N SER A 37 -23.85 -0.89 -5.63
CA SER A 37 -25.00 -1.80 -5.79
C SER A 37 -26.01 -1.70 -4.64
N GLY A 38 -26.25 -0.49 -4.11
CA GLY A 38 -27.18 -0.24 -2.99
C GLY A 38 -26.63 -0.59 -1.60
N HIS A 39 -25.35 -0.94 -1.50
CA HIS A 39 -24.67 -1.23 -0.24
C HIS A 39 -23.66 -0.15 0.10
N VAL A 40 -23.53 0.18 1.39
CA VAL A 40 -22.39 0.97 1.86
C VAL A 40 -21.17 0.06 1.91
N VAL A 41 -20.11 0.44 1.20
CA VAL A 41 -18.83 -0.27 1.18
C VAL A 41 -17.79 0.57 1.91
N LEU A 42 -17.09 -0.06 2.85
CA LEU A 42 -16.03 0.55 3.64
C LEU A 42 -14.69 -0.07 3.26
N ARG A 43 -13.76 0.74 2.75
CA ARG A 43 -12.43 0.29 2.33
C ARG A 43 -11.35 0.94 3.18
N PRO A 44 -10.50 0.19 3.91
CA PRO A 44 -9.35 0.77 4.58
C PRO A 44 -8.45 1.48 3.57
N ARG A 45 -8.00 2.69 3.93
CA ARG A 45 -7.04 3.47 3.14
C ARG A 45 -5.88 3.87 4.02
N LYS A 46 -4.67 3.83 3.44
CA LYS A 46 -3.49 4.46 4.03
C LYS A 46 -3.24 5.76 3.29
N LEU A 47 -3.08 6.84 4.04
CA LEU A 47 -2.59 8.08 3.46
C LEU A 47 -1.11 7.93 3.20
N ILE A 48 -0.69 8.32 2.01
CA ILE A 48 0.70 8.42 1.63
C ILE A 48 1.02 9.91 1.60
N ASP A 49 2.17 10.29 2.15
CA ASP A 49 2.66 11.66 2.03
C ASP A 49 2.79 12.00 0.54
N PRO A 50 2.23 13.12 0.04
CA PRO A 50 2.32 13.47 -1.37
C PRO A 50 3.76 13.49 -1.92
N SER A 51 4.77 13.82 -1.09
CA SER A 51 6.19 13.78 -1.47
C SER A 51 6.71 12.37 -1.73
N GLN A 52 6.02 11.35 -1.23
CA GLN A 52 6.30 9.92 -1.44
C GLN A 52 5.33 9.28 -2.43
N GLY A 53 4.41 10.05 -3.02
CA GLY A 53 3.43 9.56 -3.98
C GLY A 53 4.07 8.94 -5.23
N TRP A 54 5.27 9.40 -5.62
CA TRP A 54 6.01 8.90 -6.77
C TRP A 54 6.29 7.38 -6.68
N TYR A 55 6.56 6.86 -5.48
CA TYR A 55 6.85 5.44 -5.27
C TYR A 55 5.66 4.55 -5.63
N TRP A 56 4.44 5.07 -5.47
CA TRP A 56 3.20 4.35 -5.69
C TRP A 56 2.61 4.55 -7.09
N THR A 57 3.35 5.18 -8.00
CA THR A 57 2.95 5.24 -9.42
C THR A 57 3.07 3.88 -10.08
N GLU A 58 2.20 3.59 -11.06
CA GLU A 58 2.21 2.29 -11.76
C GLU A 58 3.56 2.00 -12.41
N ASP A 59 4.17 3.02 -13.03
CA ASP A 59 5.49 2.91 -13.66
C ASP A 59 6.58 2.54 -12.64
N TRP A 60 6.58 3.20 -11.47
CA TRP A 60 7.56 2.89 -10.43
C TRP A 60 7.40 1.47 -9.88
N GLN A 61 6.17 1.08 -9.55
CA GLN A 61 5.88 -0.26 -9.02
C GLN A 61 6.23 -1.36 -10.04
N LYS A 62 6.05 -1.10 -11.34
CA LYS A 62 6.46 -2.02 -12.41
C LYS A 62 7.98 -2.18 -12.46
N ASN A 63 8.73 -1.08 -12.40
CA ASN A 63 10.19 -1.12 -12.39
C ASN A 63 10.73 -1.81 -11.13
N GLU A 64 10.13 -1.53 -9.96
CA GLU A 64 10.47 -2.20 -8.70
C GLU A 64 10.27 -3.71 -8.79
N THR A 65 9.13 -4.15 -9.35
CA THR A 65 8.83 -5.57 -9.54
C THR A 65 9.82 -6.24 -10.48
N GLU A 66 10.29 -5.55 -11.51
CA GLU A 66 11.29 -6.10 -12.43
C GLU A 66 12.67 -6.18 -11.75
N ALA A 67 13.09 -5.14 -11.04
CA ALA A 67 14.34 -5.13 -10.28
C ALA A 67 14.39 -6.29 -9.26
N GLU A 68 13.31 -6.51 -8.52
CA GLU A 68 13.20 -7.64 -7.57
C GLU A 68 13.40 -8.99 -8.28
N ARG A 69 12.82 -9.17 -9.48
CA ARG A 69 12.99 -10.40 -10.28
C ARG A 69 14.42 -10.57 -10.78
N GLU A 70 15.10 -9.48 -11.13
CA GLU A 70 16.51 -9.53 -11.53
C GLU A 70 17.39 -9.93 -10.35
N ILE A 71 17.13 -9.38 -9.16
CA ILE A 71 17.82 -9.73 -7.92
C ILE A 71 17.59 -11.21 -7.58
N GLU A 72 16.34 -11.69 -7.59
CA GLU A 72 16.01 -13.09 -7.31
C GLU A 72 16.67 -14.05 -8.31
N ALA A 73 16.82 -13.62 -9.58
CA ALA A 73 17.51 -14.38 -10.61
C ALA A 73 19.03 -14.22 -10.60
N GLY A 74 19.61 -13.48 -9.65
CA GLY A 74 21.04 -13.23 -9.54
C GLY A 74 21.62 -12.38 -10.68
N ARG A 75 20.79 -11.61 -11.38
CA ARG A 75 21.20 -10.68 -12.45
C ARG A 75 21.56 -9.30 -11.90
N CYS A 76 22.32 -9.28 -10.80
CA CYS A 76 22.86 -8.03 -10.26
C CYS A 76 24.18 -7.66 -10.93
N SER A 77 24.56 -6.39 -10.83
CA SER A 77 25.91 -5.96 -11.11
C SER A 77 26.92 -6.74 -10.24
N PRO A 78 28.19 -6.82 -10.64
CA PRO A 78 29.25 -7.24 -9.72
C PRO A 78 29.34 -6.28 -8.52
N GLU A 79 29.97 -6.75 -7.44
CA GLU A 79 30.36 -5.87 -6.34
C GLU A 79 31.51 -4.96 -6.77
N PHE A 80 31.35 -3.66 -6.57
CA PHE A 80 32.38 -2.66 -6.85
C PHE A 80 33.12 -2.28 -5.56
N GLN A 81 34.42 -2.03 -5.65
CA GLN A 81 35.23 -1.64 -4.49
C GLN A 81 35.23 -0.13 -4.28
N THR A 82 34.92 0.65 -5.33
CA THR A 82 34.82 2.10 -5.28
C THR A 82 33.57 2.61 -6.02
N ALA A 83 33.14 3.83 -5.69
CA ALA A 83 32.02 4.46 -6.39
C ALA A 83 32.37 4.75 -7.86
N GLU A 84 33.63 5.11 -8.14
CA GLU A 84 34.12 5.38 -9.49
C GLU A 84 34.02 4.16 -10.42
N GLU A 85 34.30 2.95 -9.90
CA GLU A 85 34.12 1.70 -10.63
C GLU A 85 32.65 1.47 -11.02
N GLY A 86 31.73 1.70 -10.08
CA GLY A 86 30.30 1.55 -10.31
C GLY A 86 29.75 2.56 -11.30
N VAL A 87 30.19 3.82 -11.23
CA VAL A 87 29.78 4.86 -12.20
C VAL A 87 30.25 4.48 -13.61
N LYS A 88 31.50 4.04 -13.75
CA LYS A 88 32.03 3.63 -15.06
C LYS A 88 31.22 2.46 -15.66
N TRP A 89 30.77 1.52 -14.83
CA TRP A 89 29.94 0.40 -15.28
C TRP A 89 28.55 0.84 -15.76
N LEU A 90 27.98 1.92 -15.19
CA LEU A 90 26.68 2.47 -15.63
C LEU A 90 26.78 3.25 -16.95
N ASP A 91 27.95 3.81 -17.26
CA ASP A 91 28.21 4.60 -18.47
C ASP A 91 28.59 3.74 -19.69
N GLU A 92 28.90 2.44 -19.49
CA GLU A 92 29.24 1.45 -20.54
C GLU A 92 28.00 0.78 -21.14
#